data_AF-A0A4V1SID1-F1
#
_entry.id   AF-A0A4V1SID1-F1
#
_cell.length_a   1.000
_cell.length_b   1.000
_cell.length_c   1.000
_cell.angle_alpha   90.00
_cell.angle_beta   90.00
_cell.angle_gamma   90.00
#
_symmetry.space_group_name_H-M   'P 1'
#
loop_
_entity.id
_entity.type
_entity.pdbx_description
1 polymer ?
#
loop_
_entity_poly.entity_id
_entity_poly.type
_entity_poly.pdbx_seq_one_letter_code
_entity_poly.pdbx_strand_id
1 'polypeptide(L)'
;MKSERAPARSFTHRLLVDNQRIAPLVIFLLVLAVTIVSVVSIERGEREREDARMSRAALSAASALERRATINASYLRAGAALFAMQPEVSGPLFRRFVSELRLDTDYRGAEGIGWAPVIPAGQTADYMARLSVMTGEPVSLQPSLAAKPRAEVVPVTFIQPDTARNRAAIGWDMYSEATRRAAMQEAARSVRPTASGKVVLVQDSESRAPGFLIYMPVFEETAGERRLRGYIYSPYNAEEFLASASELVDLRGLRLSLYDGAPSEATRLGTMSGTGDGQGRTVRQDLRLANRPMLLEVTSLETASLSTISMITLLFGLAVASLLMLVSRLLTKQMLEDQRALSWFAEQNSIRNSLTRELNHRVKNTLANVLSIVTLTRRRAKTLDEFADGLDGRIRALSATHDLLTQSDWGT
;
A
#
# COMPACT_ATOMS: atom_id res chain seq x y z
N MET A 1 49.39 -28.68 -43.54
CA MET A 1 48.14 -28.02 -43.98
C MET A 1 47.18 -27.95 -42.79
N LYS A 2 47.06 -26.77 -42.17
CA LYS A 2 46.10 -26.53 -41.07
C LYS A 2 44.76 -26.13 -41.69
N SER A 3 43.72 -26.90 -41.40
CA SER A 3 42.33 -26.61 -41.73
C SER A 3 41.73 -25.78 -40.59
N GLU A 4 41.49 -24.49 -40.83
CA GLU A 4 40.66 -23.66 -39.95
C GLU A 4 39.18 -24.00 -40.20
N ARG A 5 38.51 -24.54 -39.17
CA ARG A 5 37.04 -24.64 -39.13
C ARG A 5 36.48 -23.31 -38.66
N ALA A 6 35.66 -22.67 -39.50
CA ALA A 6 34.89 -21.49 -39.12
C ALA A 6 33.92 -21.82 -37.96
N PRO A 7 33.73 -20.92 -36.98
CA PRO A 7 32.88 -21.19 -35.82
C PRO A 7 31.39 -21.19 -36.22
N ALA A 8 30.65 -22.16 -35.69
CA ALA A 8 29.21 -22.27 -35.90
C ALA A 8 28.48 -21.02 -35.33
N ARG A 9 27.84 -20.24 -36.21
CA ARG A 9 27.03 -19.07 -35.81
C ARG A 9 25.91 -19.50 -34.85
N SER A 10 25.81 -18.83 -33.71
CA SER A 10 24.83 -19.12 -32.65
C SER A 10 23.39 -18.99 -33.15
N PHE A 11 22.47 -19.75 -32.54
CA PHE A 11 21.04 -19.71 -32.82
C PHE A 11 20.45 -18.28 -32.71
N THR A 12 20.98 -17.47 -31.78
CA THR A 12 20.64 -16.05 -31.62
C THR A 12 20.97 -15.20 -32.85
N HIS A 13 22.04 -15.51 -33.58
CA HIS A 13 22.42 -14.81 -34.80
C HIS A 13 21.51 -15.17 -35.98
N ARG A 14 20.99 -16.41 -36.07
CA ARG A 14 20.03 -16.77 -37.14
C ARG A 14 18.65 -16.15 -36.90
N LEU A 15 18.16 -16.16 -35.66
CA LEU A 15 16.83 -15.62 -35.36
C LEU A 15 16.73 -14.10 -35.60
N LEU A 16 17.79 -13.33 -35.28
CA LEU A 16 17.81 -11.88 -35.47
C LEU A 16 18.08 -11.46 -36.93
N VAL A 17 18.87 -12.23 -37.68
CA VAL A 17 19.31 -11.85 -39.03
C VAL A 17 18.36 -12.35 -40.11
N ASP A 18 17.79 -13.57 -39.97
CA ASP A 18 16.87 -14.11 -40.98
C ASP A 18 15.44 -13.57 -40.82
N ASN A 19 15.09 -13.04 -39.64
CA ASN A 19 13.74 -12.54 -39.35
C ASN A 19 13.76 -11.09 -38.84
N GLN A 20 14.26 -10.18 -39.68
CA GLN A 20 14.33 -8.73 -39.42
C GLN A 20 13.00 -8.11 -38.95
N ARG A 21 11.86 -8.76 -39.25
CA ARG A 21 10.52 -8.34 -38.78
C ARG A 21 10.28 -8.53 -37.28
N ILE A 22 11.05 -9.41 -36.61
CA ILE A 22 10.85 -9.75 -35.19
C ILE A 22 11.64 -8.81 -34.27
N ALA A 23 12.72 -8.19 -34.74
CA ALA A 23 13.57 -7.34 -33.92
C ALA A 23 12.84 -6.18 -33.19
N PRO A 24 11.95 -5.40 -33.85
CA PRO A 24 11.20 -4.35 -33.15
C PRO A 24 10.29 -4.88 -32.04
N LEU A 25 9.69 -6.06 -32.26
CA LEU A 25 8.83 -6.72 -31.28
C LEU A 25 9.65 -7.21 -30.07
N VAL A 26 10.83 -7.79 -30.30
CA VAL A 26 11.72 -8.23 -29.22
C VAL A 26 12.18 -7.05 -28.37
N ILE A 27 12.56 -5.93 -28.99
CA ILE A 27 12.93 -4.70 -28.26
C ILE A 27 11.76 -4.20 -27.41
N PHE A 28 10.56 -4.12 -27.99
CA PHE A 28 9.35 -3.72 -27.26
C PHE A 28 9.10 -4.61 -26.05
N LEU A 29 9.14 -5.94 -26.23
CA LEU A 29 8.91 -6.90 -25.17
C LEU A 29 9.98 -6.82 -24.06
N LEU A 30 11.24 -6.58 -24.41
CA LEU A 30 12.31 -6.41 -23.43
C LEU A 30 12.12 -5.14 -22.57
N VAL A 31 11.81 -4.00 -23.20
CA VAL A 31 11.57 -2.75 -22.46
C VAL A 31 10.30 -2.83 -21.63
N LEU A 32 9.25 -3.46 -22.17
CA LEU A 32 8.02 -3.72 -21.44
C LEU A 32 8.26 -4.64 -20.23
N ALA A 33 9.06 -5.70 -20.38
CA ALA A 33 9.42 -6.58 -19.28
C ALA A 33 10.18 -5.83 -18.18
N VAL A 34 11.16 -5.00 -18.53
CA VAL A 34 11.89 -4.16 -17.56
C VAL A 34 10.93 -3.18 -16.87
N THR A 35 10.01 -2.57 -17.62
CA THR A 35 9.01 -1.65 -17.06
C THR A 35 8.08 -2.36 -16.08
N ILE A 36 7.59 -3.56 -16.42
CA ILE A 36 6.75 -4.37 -15.54
C ILE A 36 7.52 -4.73 -14.26
N VAL A 37 8.78 -5.15 -14.37
CA VAL A 37 9.62 -5.46 -13.20
C VAL A 37 9.82 -4.22 -12.32
N SER A 38 10.10 -3.07 -12.92
CA SER A 38 10.23 -1.80 -12.19
C SER A 38 8.94 -1.43 -11.46
N VAL A 39 7.78 -1.49 -12.14
CA VAL A 39 6.48 -1.20 -11.53
C VAL A 39 6.18 -2.16 -10.38
N VAL A 40 6.41 -3.47 -10.56
CA VAL A 40 6.22 -4.46 -9.48
C VAL A 40 7.16 -4.18 -8.31
N SER A 41 8.41 -3.79 -8.57
CA SER A 41 9.37 -3.43 -7.52
C SER A 41 8.97 -2.17 -6.77
N ILE A 42 8.47 -1.15 -7.46
CA ILE A 42 7.98 0.10 -6.86
C ILE A 42 6.76 -0.20 -5.99
N GLU A 43 5.78 -0.95 -6.51
CA GLU A 43 4.58 -1.33 -5.76
C GLU A 43 4.90 -2.19 -4.52
N ARG A 44 5.86 -3.11 -4.62
CA ARG A 44 6.33 -3.88 -3.45
C ARG A 44 6.95 -2.98 -2.41
N GLY A 45 7.84 -2.07 -2.81
CA GLY A 45 8.46 -1.11 -1.91
C GLY A 45 7.46 -0.17 -1.25
N GLU A 46 6.43 0.27 -1.98
CA GLU A 46 5.40 1.15 -1.44
C GLU A 46 4.50 0.42 -0.42
N ARG A 47 4.13 -0.83 -0.70
CA ARG A 47 3.40 -1.68 0.25
C ARG A 47 4.19 -1.95 1.53
N GLU A 48 5.49 -2.23 1.41
CA GLU A 48 6.36 -2.43 2.58
C GLU A 48 6.45 -1.16 3.45
N ARG A 49 6.53 0.03 2.81
CA ARG A 49 6.51 1.32 3.51
C ARG A 49 5.18 1.58 4.19
N GLU A 50 4.07 1.29 3.52
CA GLU A 50 2.72 1.43 4.09
C GLU A 50 2.54 0.52 5.30
N ASP A 51 2.88 -0.78 5.19
CA ASP A 51 2.83 -1.73 6.31
C ASP A 51 3.72 -1.29 7.49
N ALA A 52 4.92 -0.78 7.20
CA ALA A 52 5.83 -0.26 8.23
C ALA A 52 5.27 1.01 8.91
N ARG A 53 4.65 1.90 8.14
CA ARG A 53 3.98 3.10 8.67
C ARG A 53 2.80 2.73 9.54
N MET A 54 1.93 1.82 9.08
CA MET A 54 0.79 1.32 9.85
C MET A 54 1.21 0.63 11.14
N SER A 55 2.24 -0.22 11.09
CA SER A 55 2.77 -0.91 12.27
C SER A 55 3.35 0.07 13.29
N ARG A 56 4.07 1.10 12.81
CA ARG A 56 4.57 2.18 13.68
C ARG A 56 3.43 2.98 14.29
N ALA A 57 2.41 3.31 13.52
CA ALA A 57 1.22 4.00 14.02
C ALA A 57 0.49 3.16 15.08
N ALA A 58 0.30 1.87 14.84
CA ALA A 58 -0.33 0.94 15.77
C ALA A 58 0.46 0.83 17.08
N LEU A 59 1.78 0.65 17.01
CA LEU A 59 2.64 0.56 18.19
C LEU A 59 2.66 1.88 19.00
N SER A 60 2.77 3.02 18.32
CA SER A 60 2.77 4.34 18.96
C SER A 60 1.45 4.64 19.64
N ALA A 61 0.32 4.37 18.97
CA ALA A 61 -1.01 4.56 19.54
C ALA A 61 -1.26 3.61 20.72
N ALA A 62 -0.95 2.32 20.59
CA ALA A 62 -1.06 1.36 21.68
C ALA A 62 -0.25 1.81 22.90
N SER A 63 1.01 2.19 22.70
CA SER A 63 1.88 2.67 23.77
C SER A 63 1.36 3.97 24.41
N ALA A 64 0.77 4.86 23.63
CA ALA A 64 0.17 6.09 24.16
C ALA A 64 -1.05 5.79 25.05
N LEU A 65 -1.95 4.90 24.60
CA LEU A 65 -3.11 4.46 25.37
C LEU A 65 -2.70 3.75 26.67
N GLU A 66 -1.71 2.85 26.62
CA GLU A 66 -1.21 2.15 27.81
C GLU A 66 -0.57 3.10 28.83
N ARG A 67 0.26 4.04 28.35
CA ARG A 67 0.86 5.07 29.22
C ARG A 67 -0.23 5.90 29.90
N ARG A 68 -1.24 6.34 29.14
CA ARG A 68 -2.38 7.12 29.66
C ARG A 68 -3.14 6.33 30.72
N ALA A 69 -3.49 5.07 30.44
CA ALA A 69 -4.16 4.21 31.40
C ALA A 69 -3.33 3.99 32.67
N THR A 70 -2.00 3.86 32.54
CA THR A 70 -1.09 3.67 33.67
C THR A 70 -0.95 4.92 34.55
N ILE A 71 -0.86 6.10 33.93
CA ILE A 71 -0.85 7.39 34.66
C ILE A 71 -2.15 7.53 35.44
N ASN A 72 -3.30 7.35 34.79
CA ASN A 72 -4.58 7.51 35.45
C ASN A 72 -4.83 6.46 36.54
N ALA A 73 -4.37 5.22 36.32
CA ALA A 73 -4.41 4.18 37.34
C ALA A 73 -3.61 4.55 38.60
N SER A 74 -2.58 5.40 38.49
CA SER A 74 -1.81 5.89 39.64
C SER A 74 -2.62 6.85 40.51
N TYR A 75 -3.50 7.67 39.92
CA TYR A 75 -4.47 8.48 40.68
C TYR A 75 -5.46 7.60 41.45
N LEU A 76 -5.94 6.51 40.83
CA LEU A 76 -6.84 5.57 41.51
C LEU A 76 -6.15 4.85 42.67
N ARG A 77 -4.86 4.52 42.53
CA ARG A 77 -4.06 3.97 43.64
C ARG A 77 -3.90 4.98 44.78
N ALA A 78 -3.65 6.25 44.46
CA ALA A 78 -3.57 7.31 45.48
C ALA A 78 -4.91 7.47 46.21
N GLY A 79 -6.03 7.45 45.50
CA GLY A 79 -7.37 7.43 46.11
C GLY A 79 -7.60 6.19 46.96
N ALA A 80 -7.15 5.03 46.50
CA ALA A 80 -7.28 3.78 47.25
C ALA A 80 -6.50 3.83 48.57
N ALA A 81 -5.31 4.45 48.58
CA ALA A 81 -4.54 4.68 49.79
C ALA A 81 -5.26 5.63 50.77
N LEU A 82 -5.87 6.71 50.29
CA LEU A 82 -6.65 7.63 51.13
C LEU A 82 -7.78 6.88 51.86
N PHE A 83 -8.57 6.08 51.13
CA PHE A 83 -9.66 5.29 51.73
C PHE A 83 -9.19 4.07 52.52
N ALA A 84 -7.95 3.60 52.33
CA ALA A 84 -7.39 2.56 53.19
C ALA A 84 -6.92 3.13 54.54
N MET A 85 -6.43 4.37 54.57
CA MET A 85 -5.84 4.99 55.77
C MET A 85 -6.85 5.76 56.62
N GLN A 86 -7.94 6.27 56.04
CA GLN A 86 -8.93 7.08 56.74
C GLN A 86 -10.18 6.25 57.08
N PRO A 87 -10.57 6.11 58.37
CA PRO A 87 -11.76 5.37 58.78
C PRO A 87 -13.03 5.90 58.12
N GLU A 88 -13.15 7.22 57.96
CA GLU A 88 -14.23 7.86 57.23
C GLU A 88 -13.69 8.93 56.29
N VAL A 89 -14.15 8.91 55.04
CA VAL A 89 -13.82 9.92 54.03
C VAL A 89 -15.08 10.70 53.70
N SER A 90 -15.13 11.97 54.08
CA SER A 90 -16.24 12.85 53.79
C SER A 90 -16.23 13.32 52.33
N GLY A 91 -17.40 13.68 51.79
CA GLY A 91 -17.51 14.25 50.45
C GLY A 91 -16.61 15.48 50.22
N PRO A 92 -16.54 16.46 51.15
CA PRO A 92 -15.61 17.58 51.05
C PRO A 92 -14.13 17.17 51.05
N LEU A 93 -13.72 16.19 51.87
CA LEU A 93 -12.35 15.69 51.88
C LEU A 93 -11.99 15.03 50.54
N PHE A 94 -12.89 14.21 50.01
CA PHE A 94 -12.70 13.57 48.70
C PHE A 94 -12.62 14.59 47.56
N ARG A 95 -13.51 15.60 47.57
CA ARG A 95 -13.49 16.70 46.60
C ARG A 95 -12.14 17.44 46.64
N ARG A 96 -11.67 17.78 47.84
CA ARG A 96 -10.36 18.42 48.03
C ARG A 96 -9.24 17.53 47.50
N PHE A 97 -9.23 16.25 47.85
CA PHE A 97 -8.24 15.29 47.36
C PHE A 97 -8.18 15.27 45.82
N VAL A 98 -9.33 15.13 45.15
CA VAL A 98 -9.38 15.11 43.67
C VAL A 98 -8.94 16.44 43.07
N SER A 99 -9.26 17.58 43.69
CA SER A 99 -8.76 18.89 43.21
C SER A 99 -7.25 19.06 43.37
N GLU A 100 -6.65 18.46 44.41
CA GLU A 100 -5.21 18.52 44.69
C GLU A 100 -4.40 17.57 43.81
N LEU A 101 -5.03 16.54 43.22
CA LEU A 101 -4.36 15.65 42.25
C LEU A 101 -3.88 16.39 41.00
N ARG A 102 -4.27 17.68 40.80
CA ARG A 102 -3.95 18.50 39.63
C ARG A 102 -4.08 17.68 38.36
N LEU A 103 -5.32 17.24 38.10
CA LEU A 103 -5.65 16.52 36.88
C LEU A 103 -5.33 17.44 35.70
N ASP A 104 -4.12 17.32 35.17
CA ASP A 104 -3.58 18.15 34.10
C ASP A 104 -4.37 17.93 32.80
N THR A 105 -4.00 18.64 31.73
CA THR A 105 -4.46 18.42 30.34
C THR A 105 -4.37 16.97 29.86
N ASP A 106 -3.63 16.14 30.59
CA ASP A 106 -3.41 14.71 30.40
C ASP A 106 -4.57 13.80 30.88
N TYR A 107 -5.58 14.34 31.57
CA TYR A 107 -6.76 13.60 32.01
C TYR A 107 -7.90 13.61 30.98
N ARG A 108 -7.58 13.55 29.67
CA ARG A 108 -8.58 13.50 28.57
C ARG A 108 -9.24 12.11 28.48
N GLY A 109 -10.56 12.11 28.26
CA GLY A 109 -11.39 10.90 28.13
C GLY A 109 -11.80 10.24 29.45
N ALA A 110 -11.28 10.70 30.59
CA ALA A 110 -11.73 10.29 31.91
C ALA A 110 -12.77 11.29 32.44
N GLU A 111 -13.97 10.81 32.77
CA GLU A 111 -15.09 11.68 33.16
C GLU A 111 -15.11 12.01 34.65
N GLY A 112 -14.23 11.36 35.42
CA GLY A 112 -14.07 11.65 36.83
C GLY A 112 -13.33 10.57 37.62
N ILE A 113 -13.24 10.79 38.93
CA ILE A 113 -12.81 9.81 39.93
C ILE A 113 -13.94 9.67 40.95
N GLY A 114 -14.32 8.44 41.24
CA GLY A 114 -15.38 8.14 42.19
C GLY A 114 -15.02 7.06 43.21
N TRP A 115 -15.88 6.97 44.21
CA TRP A 115 -15.84 5.98 45.28
C TRP A 115 -17.14 5.19 45.31
N ALA A 116 -17.01 3.87 45.42
CA ALA A 116 -18.13 2.96 45.56
C ALA A 116 -17.81 1.89 46.61
N PRO A 117 -18.43 1.93 47.81
CA PRO A 117 -18.21 0.94 48.86
C PRO A 117 -18.87 -0.39 48.51
N VAL A 118 -18.35 -1.48 49.05
CA VAL A 118 -19.06 -2.77 49.07
C VAL A 118 -19.95 -2.81 50.30
N ILE A 119 -21.25 -3.00 50.10
CA ILE A 119 -22.25 -2.98 51.17
C ILE A 119 -23.04 -4.30 51.13
N PRO A 120 -23.14 -5.04 52.25
CA PRO A 120 -24.03 -6.18 52.35
C PRO A 120 -25.50 -5.78 52.12
N ALA A 121 -26.28 -6.65 51.48
CA ALA A 121 -27.68 -6.37 51.14
C ALA A 121 -28.51 -5.89 52.35
N GLY A 122 -28.30 -6.49 53.53
CA GLY A 122 -28.99 -6.12 54.76
C GLY A 122 -28.70 -4.70 55.29
N GLN A 123 -27.57 -4.10 54.90
CA GLN A 123 -27.16 -2.75 55.34
C GLN A 123 -27.44 -1.66 54.30
N THR A 124 -27.99 -2.04 53.14
CA THR A 124 -28.16 -1.14 52.00
C THR A 124 -29.15 -0.01 52.28
N ALA A 125 -30.27 -0.30 52.95
CA ALA A 125 -31.30 0.71 53.24
C ALA A 125 -30.76 1.82 54.16
N ASP A 126 -30.10 1.44 55.26
CA ASP A 126 -29.47 2.37 56.19
C ASP A 126 -28.39 3.21 55.51
N TYR A 127 -27.59 2.60 54.63
CA TYR A 127 -26.55 3.31 53.90
C TYR A 127 -27.13 4.35 52.92
N MET A 128 -28.16 4.00 52.15
CA MET A 128 -28.82 4.93 51.23
C MET A 128 -29.49 6.10 51.96
N ALA A 129 -30.07 5.85 53.14
CA ALA A 129 -30.63 6.91 53.98
C ALA A 129 -29.54 7.89 54.47
N ARG A 130 -28.39 7.38 54.95
CA ARG A 130 -27.24 8.23 55.32
C ARG A 130 -26.69 9.01 54.12
N LEU A 131 -26.59 8.35 52.97
CA LEU A 131 -26.13 8.99 51.73
C LEU A 131 -27.06 10.14 51.33
N SER A 132 -28.37 9.96 51.43
CA SER A 132 -29.36 11.00 51.12
C SER A 132 -29.21 12.24 52.01
N VAL A 133 -28.93 12.03 53.30
CA VAL A 133 -28.66 13.13 54.25
C VAL A 133 -27.34 13.84 53.90
N MET A 134 -26.31 13.08 53.50
CA MET A 134 -25.01 13.63 53.12
C MET A 134 -25.03 14.41 51.80
N THR A 135 -25.79 13.96 50.81
CA THR A 135 -25.91 14.64 49.51
C THR A 135 -26.91 15.79 49.56
N GLY A 136 -27.83 15.81 50.53
CA GLY A 136 -28.94 16.77 50.60
C GLY A 136 -30.06 16.48 49.59
N GLU A 137 -30.01 15.34 48.91
CA GLU A 137 -30.99 14.90 47.91
C GLU A 137 -31.40 13.44 48.18
N PRO A 138 -32.67 13.05 47.92
CA PRO A 138 -33.08 11.66 48.04
C PRO A 138 -32.30 10.74 47.08
N VAL A 139 -31.50 9.83 47.63
CA VAL A 139 -30.73 8.83 46.87
C VAL A 139 -31.32 7.43 47.13
N SER A 140 -31.54 6.69 46.06
CA SER A 140 -32.02 5.30 46.13
C SER A 140 -31.11 4.37 45.34
N LEU A 141 -31.05 3.10 45.75
CA LEU A 141 -30.27 2.08 45.04
C LEU A 141 -30.93 1.76 43.68
N GLN A 142 -30.16 1.86 42.60
CA GLN A 142 -30.64 1.55 41.26
C GLN A 142 -29.75 0.51 40.55
N PRO A 143 -30.28 -0.64 40.10
CA PRO A 143 -31.62 -1.17 40.36
C PRO A 143 -31.78 -1.65 41.81
N SER A 144 -33.01 -1.64 42.33
CA SER A 144 -33.30 -2.05 43.70
C SER A 144 -33.02 -3.55 43.95
N LEU A 145 -32.74 -3.91 45.21
CA LEU A 145 -32.54 -5.31 45.61
C LEU A 145 -33.78 -6.19 45.38
N ALA A 146 -34.98 -5.60 45.44
CA ALA A 146 -36.22 -6.31 45.11
C ALA A 146 -36.29 -6.68 43.62
N ALA A 147 -35.85 -5.77 42.74
CA ALA A 147 -35.86 -6.02 41.30
C ALA A 147 -34.74 -6.98 40.85
N LYS A 148 -33.57 -6.91 41.48
CA LYS A 148 -32.45 -7.82 41.26
C LYS A 148 -31.83 -8.23 42.60
N PRO A 149 -32.15 -9.41 43.14
CA PRO A 149 -31.55 -9.89 44.39
C PRO A 149 -30.03 -10.14 44.25
N ARG A 150 -29.26 -9.77 45.27
CA ARG A 150 -27.81 -9.98 45.35
C ARG A 150 -27.34 -9.88 46.80
N ALA A 151 -26.22 -10.52 47.14
CA ALA A 151 -25.70 -10.54 48.51
C ALA A 151 -25.00 -9.23 48.90
N GLU A 152 -24.39 -8.56 47.92
CA GLU A 152 -23.65 -7.31 48.11
C GLU A 152 -23.96 -6.34 46.96
N VAL A 153 -23.94 -5.06 47.27
CA VAL A 153 -24.13 -3.95 46.33
C VAL A 153 -22.92 -3.03 46.35
N VAL A 154 -22.66 -2.38 45.23
CA VAL A 154 -21.56 -1.42 45.05
C VAL A 154 -22.11 -0.12 44.46
N PRO A 155 -22.84 0.68 45.26
CA PRO A 155 -23.45 1.92 44.80
C PRO A 155 -22.39 3.01 44.61
N VAL A 156 -22.54 3.79 43.54
CA VAL A 156 -21.79 5.03 43.39
C VAL A 156 -22.15 5.98 44.54
N THR A 157 -21.15 6.35 45.34
CA THR A 157 -21.33 7.21 46.53
C THR A 157 -20.75 8.60 46.30
N PHE A 158 -19.53 8.67 45.78
CA PHE A 158 -18.89 9.93 45.39
C PHE A 158 -18.40 9.83 43.95
N ILE A 159 -18.45 10.96 43.25
CA ILE A 159 -17.81 11.14 41.96
C ILE A 159 -17.47 12.61 41.77
N GLN A 160 -16.28 12.89 41.25
CA GLN A 160 -15.76 14.22 40.98
C GLN A 160 -15.24 14.28 39.55
N PRO A 161 -15.41 15.39 38.81
CA PRO A 161 -15.98 16.67 39.26
C PRO A 161 -17.50 16.61 39.49
N ASP A 162 -18.02 17.53 40.31
CA ASP A 162 -19.44 17.65 40.66
C ASP A 162 -20.25 18.28 39.51
N THR A 163 -20.49 17.49 38.47
CA THR A 163 -21.30 17.86 37.31
C THR A 163 -22.68 17.20 37.39
N ALA A 164 -23.68 17.78 36.73
CA ALA A 164 -25.03 17.18 36.67
C ALA A 164 -24.99 15.74 36.12
N ARG A 165 -24.17 15.52 35.09
CA ARG A 165 -23.88 14.20 34.51
C ARG A 165 -23.32 13.23 35.56
N ASN A 166 -22.35 13.65 36.36
CA ASN A 166 -21.75 12.80 37.39
C ASN A 166 -22.72 12.51 38.55
N ARG A 167 -23.51 13.50 38.98
CA ARG A 167 -24.53 13.32 40.03
C ARG A 167 -25.59 12.29 39.66
N ALA A 168 -25.97 12.18 38.38
CA ALA A 168 -26.94 11.19 37.92
C ALA A 168 -26.49 9.72 38.14
N ALA A 169 -25.19 9.47 38.32
CA ALA A 169 -24.70 8.13 38.62
C ALA A 169 -24.82 7.74 40.10
N ILE A 170 -25.02 8.70 41.02
CA ILE A 170 -25.06 8.45 42.47
C ILE A 170 -26.23 7.52 42.81
N GLY A 171 -25.98 6.51 43.64
CA GLY A 171 -26.94 5.48 44.00
C GLY A 171 -27.04 4.31 42.99
N TRP A 172 -26.41 4.43 41.81
CA TRP A 172 -26.39 3.33 40.85
C TRP A 172 -25.46 2.20 41.31
N ASP A 173 -25.99 0.98 41.38
CA ASP A 173 -25.24 -0.21 41.76
C ASP A 173 -24.44 -0.76 40.58
N MET A 174 -23.13 -0.53 40.63
CA MET A 174 -22.20 -1.05 39.63
C MET A 174 -22.12 -2.56 39.60
N TYR A 175 -22.44 -3.23 40.71
CA TYR A 175 -22.39 -4.69 40.81
C TYR A 175 -23.57 -5.37 40.11
N SER A 176 -24.60 -4.60 39.74
CA SER A 176 -25.81 -5.09 39.07
C SER A 176 -25.59 -5.50 37.61
N GLU A 177 -24.54 -4.98 36.96
CA GLU A 177 -24.19 -5.23 35.57
C GLU A 177 -23.03 -6.25 35.49
N ALA A 178 -23.14 -7.22 34.58
CA ALA A 178 -22.24 -8.38 34.56
C ALA A 178 -20.80 -8.02 34.18
N THR A 179 -20.61 -7.11 33.22
CA THR A 179 -19.30 -6.68 32.73
C THR A 179 -18.52 -5.91 33.79
N ARG A 180 -19.18 -4.98 34.48
CA ARG A 180 -18.63 -4.23 35.62
C ARG A 180 -18.33 -5.14 36.79
N ARG A 181 -19.25 -6.06 37.12
CA ARG A 181 -19.06 -7.04 38.19
C ARG A 181 -17.84 -7.93 37.95
N ALA A 182 -17.67 -8.46 36.74
CA ALA A 182 -16.50 -9.26 36.39
C ALA A 182 -15.19 -8.47 36.56
N ALA A 183 -15.19 -7.20 36.14
CA ALA A 183 -14.03 -6.31 36.29
C ALA A 183 -13.69 -6.02 37.75
N MET A 184 -14.69 -5.74 38.59
CA MET A 184 -14.52 -5.52 40.03
C MET A 184 -13.99 -6.77 40.74
N GLN A 185 -14.54 -7.95 40.42
CA GLN A 185 -14.07 -9.23 40.96
C GLN A 185 -12.62 -9.53 40.56
N GLU A 186 -12.23 -9.23 39.32
CA GLU A 186 -10.84 -9.35 38.87
C GLU A 186 -9.92 -8.31 39.54
N ALA A 187 -10.39 -7.07 39.72
CA ALA A 187 -9.65 -6.04 40.44
C ALA A 187 -9.35 -6.47 41.87
N ALA A 188 -10.36 -6.97 42.59
CA ALA A 188 -10.22 -7.49 43.95
C ALA A 188 -9.27 -8.69 44.03
N ARG A 189 -9.38 -9.66 43.10
CA ARG A 189 -8.50 -10.85 43.06
C ARG A 189 -7.04 -10.48 42.76
N SER A 190 -6.80 -9.58 41.81
CA SER A 190 -5.46 -9.20 41.36
C SER A 190 -4.81 -8.11 42.22
N VAL A 191 -5.60 -7.41 43.06
CA VAL A 191 -5.19 -6.26 43.88
C VAL A 191 -4.54 -5.16 43.01
N ARG A 192 -5.04 -4.99 41.78
CA ARG A 192 -4.49 -4.07 40.78
C ARG A 192 -5.61 -3.32 40.06
N PRO A 193 -5.31 -2.12 39.51
CA PRO A 193 -6.23 -1.40 38.64
C PRO A 193 -6.66 -2.32 37.49
N THR A 194 -7.97 -2.52 37.35
CA THR A 194 -8.54 -3.41 36.34
C THR A 194 -9.64 -2.70 35.55
N ALA A 195 -9.50 -2.66 34.22
CA ALA A 195 -10.52 -2.12 33.33
C ALA A 195 -11.69 -3.08 33.14
N SER A 196 -12.89 -2.52 32.96
CA SER A 196 -14.05 -3.24 32.46
C SER A 196 -13.95 -3.48 30.97
N GLY A 197 -14.83 -4.36 30.48
CA GLY A 197 -15.13 -4.40 29.06
C GLY A 197 -15.94 -3.21 28.61
N LYS A 198 -16.42 -3.28 27.36
CA LYS A 198 -17.36 -2.31 26.81
C LYS A 198 -18.63 -2.27 27.66
N VAL A 199 -18.95 -1.09 28.16
CA VAL A 199 -20.20 -0.81 28.87
C VAL A 199 -20.82 0.46 28.32
N VAL A 200 -22.11 0.65 28.56
CA VAL A 200 -22.74 1.96 28.43
C VAL A 200 -22.59 2.68 29.77
N LEU A 201 -22.07 3.90 29.75
CA LEU A 201 -21.98 4.72 30.94
C LEU A 201 -23.39 5.18 31.33
N VAL A 202 -23.73 5.09 32.61
CA VAL A 202 -25.05 5.53 33.14
C VAL A 202 -25.31 7.01 32.81
N GLN A 203 -24.22 7.76 32.75
CA GLN A 203 -24.09 9.17 32.45
C GLN A 203 -24.39 9.53 30.99
N ASP A 204 -24.35 8.54 30.10
CA ASP A 204 -24.56 8.62 28.65
C ASP A 204 -25.79 7.81 28.21
N SER A 205 -26.77 7.60 29.10
CA SER A 205 -27.94 6.76 28.78
C SER A 205 -28.72 7.22 27.53
N GLU A 206 -28.66 8.50 27.18
CA GLU A 206 -29.25 9.06 25.95
C GLU A 206 -28.38 8.85 24.70
N SER A 207 -27.06 9.07 24.78
CA SER A 207 -26.12 8.90 23.65
C SER A 207 -25.74 7.44 23.40
N ARG A 208 -25.90 6.59 24.42
CA ARG A 208 -25.44 5.19 24.48
C ARG A 208 -23.98 5.01 24.03
N ALA A 209 -23.16 6.04 24.25
CA ALA A 209 -21.77 6.02 23.85
C ALA A 209 -21.03 4.87 24.56
N PRO A 210 -20.19 4.10 23.85
CA PRO A 210 -19.36 3.09 24.47
C PRO A 210 -18.38 3.73 25.47
N GLY A 211 -18.24 3.09 26.61
CA GLY A 211 -17.25 3.45 27.60
C GLY A 211 -16.70 2.22 28.31
N PHE A 212 -15.78 2.47 29.23
CA PHE A 212 -15.25 1.48 30.15
C PHE A 212 -14.94 2.16 31.48
N LEU A 213 -14.71 1.37 32.53
CA LEU A 213 -14.29 1.89 33.83
C LEU A 213 -13.01 1.20 34.26
N ILE A 214 -12.14 1.91 34.94
CA ILE A 214 -11.00 1.32 35.64
C ILE A 214 -11.32 1.29 37.13
N TYR A 215 -11.22 0.11 37.74
CA TYR A 215 -11.46 -0.12 39.16
C TYR A 215 -10.16 -0.40 39.90
N MET A 216 -9.95 0.28 41.02
CA MET A 216 -8.90 0.00 41.99
C MET A 216 -9.55 -0.45 43.30
N PRO A 217 -9.31 -1.69 43.77
CA PRO A 217 -9.91 -2.17 45.00
C PRO A 217 -9.29 -1.49 46.22
N VAL A 218 -10.11 -1.21 47.22
CA VAL A 218 -9.69 -0.69 48.52
C VAL A 218 -9.99 -1.74 49.57
N PHE A 219 -8.97 -2.07 50.34
CA PHE A 219 -9.08 -3.02 51.41
C PHE A 219 -8.85 -2.33 52.74
N GLU A 220 -9.58 -2.80 53.74
CA GLU A 220 -9.37 -2.51 55.15
C GLU A 220 -8.63 -3.71 55.77
N GLU A 221 -7.62 -3.43 56.57
CA GLU A 221 -6.84 -4.46 57.25
C GLU A 221 -7.17 -4.40 58.74
N THR A 222 -7.91 -5.40 59.21
CA THR A 222 -8.32 -5.49 60.62
C THR A 222 -7.85 -6.83 61.17
N ALA A 223 -7.00 -6.80 62.20
CA ALA A 223 -6.49 -7.99 62.88
C ALA A 223 -5.87 -9.06 61.95
N GLY A 224 -5.24 -8.64 60.85
CA GLY A 224 -4.60 -9.54 59.87
C GLY A 224 -5.53 -10.09 58.79
N GLU A 225 -6.84 -9.82 58.86
CA GLU A 225 -7.77 -10.11 57.77
C GLU A 225 -7.94 -8.90 56.85
N ARG A 226 -7.76 -9.13 55.56
CA ARG A 226 -7.91 -8.12 54.52
C ARG A 226 -9.33 -8.15 53.97
N ARG A 227 -10.17 -7.23 54.41
CA ARG A 227 -11.58 -7.12 53.98
C ARG A 227 -11.72 -6.10 52.85
N LEU A 228 -12.44 -6.47 51.78
CA LEU A 228 -12.74 -5.52 50.70
C LEU A 228 -13.71 -4.46 51.21
N ARG A 229 -13.28 -3.19 51.18
CA ARG A 229 -14.07 -2.04 51.62
C ARG A 229 -14.87 -1.41 50.47
N GLY A 230 -14.32 -1.43 49.26
CA GLY A 230 -14.90 -0.75 48.12
C GLY A 230 -13.95 -0.63 46.95
N TYR A 231 -14.29 0.23 46.01
CA TYR A 231 -13.51 0.52 44.82
C TYR A 231 -13.40 2.03 44.61
N ILE A 232 -12.18 2.48 44.35
CA ILE A 232 -11.96 3.74 43.65
C ILE A 232 -12.05 3.46 42.17
N TYR A 233 -12.80 4.27 41.44
CA TYR A 233 -13.05 4.02 40.03
C TYR A 233 -12.96 5.30 39.22
N SER A 234 -12.80 5.13 37.91
CA SER A 234 -12.90 6.22 36.95
C SER A 234 -13.63 5.74 35.70
N PRO A 235 -14.72 6.42 35.29
CA PRO A 235 -15.40 6.16 34.02
C PRO A 235 -14.68 6.86 32.86
N TYR A 236 -14.65 6.19 31.71
CA TYR A 236 -14.01 6.66 30.50
C TYR A 236 -14.95 6.58 29.30
N ASN A 237 -15.06 7.68 28.56
CA ASN A 237 -15.61 7.65 27.23
C ASN A 237 -14.58 7.03 26.28
N ALA A 238 -14.94 5.94 25.60
CA ALA A 238 -13.97 5.19 24.82
C ALA A 238 -13.48 5.94 23.57
N GLU A 239 -14.33 6.76 22.94
CA GLU A 239 -13.96 7.53 21.76
C GLU A 239 -13.03 8.69 22.13
N GLU A 240 -13.33 9.43 23.21
CA GLU A 240 -12.44 10.48 23.70
C GLU A 240 -11.10 9.93 24.20
N PHE A 241 -11.13 8.76 24.85
CA PHE A 241 -9.90 8.07 25.26
C PHE A 241 -9.06 7.67 24.05
N LEU A 242 -9.67 7.13 22.99
CA LEU A 242 -8.97 6.83 21.73
C LEU A 242 -8.45 8.11 21.06
N ALA A 243 -9.21 9.21 21.12
CA ALA A 243 -8.81 10.50 20.58
C ALA A 243 -7.54 11.07 21.22
N SER A 244 -7.33 10.81 22.50
CA SER A 244 -6.09 11.21 23.18
C SER A 244 -4.83 10.57 22.58
N ALA A 245 -4.93 9.40 21.94
CA ALA A 245 -3.81 8.76 21.27
C ALA A 245 -3.56 9.32 19.85
N SER A 246 -4.56 9.95 19.23
CA SER A 246 -4.41 10.53 17.89
C SER A 246 -3.52 11.77 17.86
N GLU A 247 -3.38 12.50 18.97
CA GLU A 247 -2.51 13.68 19.08
C GLU A 247 -1.02 13.34 18.86
N LEU A 248 -0.64 12.09 19.10
CA LEU A 248 0.73 11.59 19.02
C LEU A 248 0.99 10.78 17.73
N VAL A 249 -0.02 10.60 16.88
CA VAL A 249 0.06 9.71 15.71
C VAL A 249 -0.58 10.37 14.49
N ASP A 250 0.15 10.41 13.37
CA ASP A 250 -0.40 10.89 12.09
C ASP A 250 -1.40 9.89 11.52
N LEU A 251 -2.68 10.25 11.55
CA LEU A 251 -3.79 9.42 11.07
C LEU A 251 -4.15 9.66 9.60
N ARG A 252 -3.39 10.46 8.84
CA ARG A 252 -3.68 10.69 7.41
C ARG A 252 -3.70 9.35 6.65
N GLY A 253 -4.83 9.07 5.99
CA GLY A 253 -5.01 7.82 5.25
C GLY A 253 -5.19 6.59 6.13
N LEU A 254 -5.37 6.74 7.45
CA LEU A 254 -5.50 5.63 8.39
C LEU A 254 -6.77 5.74 9.24
N ARG A 255 -7.29 4.59 9.66
CA ARG A 255 -8.36 4.47 10.65
C ARG A 255 -7.88 3.64 11.82
N LEU A 256 -8.08 4.14 13.04
CA LEU A 256 -7.83 3.42 14.28
C LEU A 256 -9.14 2.91 14.85
N SER A 257 -9.19 1.67 15.28
CA SER A 257 -10.33 1.09 16.00
C SER A 257 -9.85 0.33 17.22
N LEU A 258 -10.48 0.58 18.37
CA LEU A 258 -10.16 -0.09 19.63
C LEU A 258 -11.25 -1.12 19.95
N TYR A 259 -10.85 -2.33 20.33
CA TYR A 259 -11.75 -3.43 20.65
C TYR A 259 -11.43 -4.05 22.00
N ASP A 260 -12.50 -4.44 22.69
CA ASP A 260 -12.48 -5.27 23.89
C ASP A 260 -12.37 -6.76 23.52
N GLY A 261 -11.16 -7.17 23.12
CA GLY A 261 -10.88 -8.54 22.65
C GLY A 261 -11.00 -8.70 21.14
N ALA A 262 -11.60 -9.80 20.68
CA ALA A 262 -11.71 -10.11 19.25
C ALA A 262 -12.53 -9.04 18.51
N PRO A 263 -12.15 -8.65 17.28
CA PRO A 263 -12.78 -7.53 16.57
C PRO A 263 -14.20 -7.90 16.12
N SER A 264 -15.17 -7.14 16.62
CA SER A 264 -16.59 -7.22 16.23
C SER A 264 -17.27 -5.89 16.56
N GLU A 265 -18.45 -5.63 16.02
CA GLU A 265 -19.22 -4.43 16.38
C GLU A 265 -19.62 -4.42 17.87
N ALA A 266 -19.89 -5.61 18.43
CA ALA A 266 -20.23 -5.78 19.83
C ALA A 266 -19.06 -5.41 20.76
N THR A 267 -17.82 -5.70 20.37
CA THR A 267 -16.60 -5.43 21.16
C THR A 267 -15.93 -4.10 20.82
N ARG A 268 -16.36 -3.41 19.77
CA ARG A 268 -15.80 -2.12 19.35
C ARG A 268 -16.08 -1.04 20.40
N LEU A 269 -15.02 -0.50 20.97
CA LEU A 269 -15.04 0.58 21.94
C LEU A 269 -15.09 1.94 21.24
N GLY A 270 -14.36 2.12 20.15
CA GLY A 270 -14.40 3.38 19.40
C GLY A 270 -13.62 3.28 18.09
N THR A 271 -13.87 4.22 17.20
CA THR A 271 -13.15 4.37 15.93
C THR A 271 -12.78 5.82 15.71
N MET A 272 -11.55 6.05 15.27
CA MET A 272 -11.11 7.32 14.72
C MET A 272 -10.67 7.13 13.28
N SER A 273 -11.27 7.90 12.37
CA SER A 273 -10.88 7.88 10.97
C SER A 273 -10.16 9.16 10.62
N GLY A 274 -9.03 9.04 9.93
CA GLY A 274 -8.46 10.14 9.17
C GLY A 274 -9.21 10.35 7.86
N THR A 275 -8.58 11.08 6.94
CA THR A 275 -9.11 11.31 5.60
C THR A 275 -8.90 10.09 4.69
N GLY A 276 -9.99 9.57 4.12
CA GLY A 276 -9.97 8.50 3.13
C GLY A 276 -11.24 7.63 3.20
N ASP A 277 -11.49 6.84 2.16
CA ASP A 277 -12.68 6.00 2.00
C ASP A 277 -12.34 4.51 1.76
N GLY A 278 -11.05 4.17 1.72
CA GLY A 278 -10.59 2.79 1.56
C GLY A 278 -10.96 1.88 2.73
N GLN A 279 -11.10 0.59 2.43
CA GLN A 279 -11.11 -0.51 3.41
C GLN A 279 -9.90 -1.40 3.14
N GLY A 280 -8.73 -0.77 3.11
CA GLY A 280 -7.47 -1.41 2.76
C GLY A 280 -7.01 -2.40 3.82
N ARG A 281 -5.70 -2.67 3.82
CA ARG A 281 -5.08 -3.62 4.75
C ARG A 281 -5.29 -3.20 6.20
N THR A 282 -5.23 -4.17 7.11
CA THR A 282 -5.33 -3.96 8.54
C THR A 282 -4.10 -4.49 9.26
N VAL A 283 -3.53 -3.68 10.14
CA VAL A 283 -2.50 -4.10 11.11
C VAL A 283 -3.14 -4.12 12.48
N ARG A 284 -2.87 -5.18 13.24
CA ARG A 284 -3.42 -5.40 14.59
C ARG A 284 -2.29 -5.36 15.61
N GLN A 285 -2.55 -4.70 16.72
CA GLN A 285 -1.63 -4.54 17.83
C GLN A 285 -2.36 -4.83 19.14
N ASP A 286 -1.85 -5.80 19.89
CA ASP A 286 -2.33 -6.09 21.23
C ASP A 286 -1.85 -5.01 22.21
N LEU A 287 -2.69 -4.67 23.18
CA LEU A 287 -2.37 -3.79 24.29
C LEU A 287 -3.09 -4.21 25.57
N ARG A 288 -2.61 -3.75 26.73
CA ARG A 288 -3.23 -4.00 28.04
C ARG A 288 -3.71 -2.71 28.68
N LEU A 289 -5.01 -2.47 28.63
CA LEU A 289 -5.63 -1.33 29.30
C LEU A 289 -5.97 -1.72 30.73
N ALA A 290 -5.16 -1.26 31.69
CA ALA A 290 -5.30 -1.56 33.13
C ALA A 290 -5.68 -3.03 33.39
N ASN A 291 -4.75 -3.95 33.16
CA ASN A 291 -4.94 -5.39 33.34
C ASN A 291 -5.96 -6.08 32.40
N ARG A 292 -6.64 -5.37 31.50
CA ARG A 292 -7.53 -5.98 30.50
C ARG A 292 -6.87 -6.05 29.13
N PRO A 293 -6.82 -7.23 28.48
CA PRO A 293 -6.35 -7.34 27.11
C PRO A 293 -7.32 -6.65 26.15
N MET A 294 -6.79 -5.80 25.28
CA MET A 294 -7.51 -5.05 24.27
C MET A 294 -6.78 -5.20 22.93
N LEU A 295 -7.50 -4.97 21.83
CA LEU A 295 -6.94 -5.02 20.49
C LEU A 295 -7.10 -3.66 19.81
N LEU A 296 -5.99 -3.10 19.32
CA LEU A 296 -5.99 -1.95 18.46
C LEU A 296 -5.82 -2.39 17.01
N GLU A 297 -6.72 -1.94 16.14
CA GLU A 297 -6.66 -2.17 14.71
C GLU A 297 -6.40 -0.86 13.98
N VAL A 298 -5.43 -0.87 13.08
CA VAL A 298 -5.11 0.23 12.17
C VAL A 298 -5.44 -0.24 10.75
N THR A 299 -6.40 0.41 10.11
CA THR A 299 -6.83 0.13 8.73
C THR A 299 -6.33 1.22 7.80
N SER A 300 -5.78 0.83 6.65
CA SER A 300 -5.48 1.78 5.58
C SER A 300 -6.77 2.22 4.88
N LEU A 301 -6.89 3.54 4.68
CA LEU A 301 -7.97 4.17 3.93
C LEU A 301 -7.53 4.52 2.51
N GLU A 302 -6.32 4.13 2.09
CA GLU A 302 -5.86 4.30 0.72
C GLU A 302 -6.56 3.28 -0.20
N THR A 303 -6.96 3.73 -1.38
CA THR A 303 -7.59 2.87 -2.38
C THR A 303 -6.56 1.97 -3.05
N ALA A 304 -6.98 0.77 -3.46
CA ALA A 304 -6.11 -0.21 -4.13
C ALA A 304 -5.77 0.16 -5.58
N SER A 305 -5.26 1.37 -5.80
CA SER A 305 -4.73 1.84 -7.08
C SER A 305 -3.21 1.72 -7.12
N LEU A 306 -2.65 1.62 -8.34
CA LEU A 306 -1.20 1.78 -8.52
C LEU A 306 -0.78 3.14 -7.96
N SER A 307 0.39 3.18 -7.31
CA SER A 307 0.97 4.44 -6.88
C SER A 307 1.18 5.37 -8.08
N THR A 308 1.11 6.69 -7.85
CA THR A 308 1.33 7.70 -8.90
C THR A 308 2.67 7.50 -9.61
N ILE A 309 3.71 7.09 -8.87
CA ILE A 309 5.04 6.80 -9.41
C ILE A 309 4.99 5.57 -10.32
N SER A 310 4.32 4.50 -9.93
CA SER A 310 4.12 3.31 -10.77
C SER A 310 3.35 3.64 -12.05
N MET A 311 2.29 4.46 -11.95
CA MET A 311 1.52 4.89 -13.12
C MET A 311 2.36 5.72 -14.10
N ILE A 312 3.14 6.69 -13.59
CA ILE A 312 4.08 7.48 -14.40
C ILE A 312 5.13 6.57 -15.05
N THR A 313 5.70 5.64 -14.27
CA THR A 313 6.72 4.70 -14.76
C THR A 313 6.16 3.79 -15.86
N LEU A 314 4.93 3.31 -15.70
CA LEU A 314 4.24 2.50 -16.70
C LEU A 314 3.98 3.28 -17.99
N LEU A 315 3.43 4.50 -17.89
CA LEU A 315 3.14 5.35 -19.04
C LEU A 315 4.43 5.74 -19.79
N PHE A 316 5.47 6.13 -19.06
CA PHE A 316 6.76 6.47 -19.62
C PHE A 316 7.44 5.24 -20.27
N GLY A 317 7.43 4.10 -19.58
CA GLY A 317 7.99 2.86 -20.12
C GLY A 317 7.27 2.38 -21.38
N LEU A 318 5.94 2.50 -21.42
CA LEU A 318 5.13 2.20 -22.62
C LEU A 318 5.43 3.16 -23.77
N ALA A 319 5.58 4.46 -23.48
CA ALA A 319 5.93 5.47 -24.48
C ALA A 319 7.32 5.20 -25.07
N VAL A 320 8.32 4.92 -24.23
CA VAL A 320 9.69 4.59 -24.65
C VAL A 320 9.73 3.28 -25.45
N ALA A 321 9.04 2.23 -24.99
CA ALA A 321 8.95 0.96 -25.72
C ALA A 321 8.32 1.15 -27.10
N SER A 322 7.24 1.93 -27.18
CA SER A 322 6.54 2.24 -28.44
C SER A 322 7.41 3.07 -29.38
N LEU A 323 8.14 4.06 -28.86
CA LEU A 323 9.05 4.89 -29.65
C LEU A 323 10.22 4.06 -30.20
N LEU A 324 10.84 3.22 -29.38
CA LEU A 324 11.93 2.33 -29.80
C LEU A 324 11.45 1.30 -30.84
N MET A 325 10.24 0.75 -30.67
CA MET A 325 9.63 -0.12 -31.67
C MET A 325 9.41 0.62 -32.98
N LEU A 326 8.92 1.86 -32.94
CA LEU A 326 8.70 2.68 -34.13
C LEU A 326 10.02 2.97 -34.85
N VAL A 327 11.03 3.46 -34.13
CA VAL A 327 12.36 3.75 -34.70
C VAL A 327 12.99 2.48 -35.26
N SER A 328 12.96 1.36 -34.51
CA SER A 328 13.46 0.08 -34.99
C SER A 328 12.74 -0.37 -36.26
N ARG A 329 11.41 -0.24 -36.32
CA ARG A 329 10.61 -0.57 -37.51
C ARG A 329 10.96 0.33 -38.71
N LEU A 330 11.19 1.62 -38.49
CA LEU A 330 11.60 2.56 -39.54
C LEU A 330 12.98 2.21 -40.08
N LEU A 331 13.96 1.95 -39.20
CA LEU A 331 15.31 1.53 -39.59
C LEU A 331 15.30 0.19 -40.34
N THR A 332 14.51 -0.80 -39.87
CA THR A 332 14.35 -2.07 -40.58
C THR A 332 13.72 -1.87 -41.96
N LYS A 333 12.71 -1.01 -42.08
CA LYS A 333 12.08 -0.69 -43.36
C LYS A 333 13.09 -0.05 -44.32
N GLN A 334 13.85 0.93 -43.85
CA GLN A 334 14.87 1.62 -44.65
C GLN A 334 15.97 0.66 -45.11
N MET A 335 16.46 -0.19 -44.21
CA MET A 335 17.50 -1.16 -44.55
C MET A 335 17.04 -2.20 -45.59
N LEU A 336 15.76 -2.59 -45.57
CA LEU A 336 15.17 -3.45 -46.60
C LEU A 336 15.04 -2.74 -47.96
N GLU A 337 14.69 -1.46 -47.97
CA GLU A 337 14.62 -0.65 -49.20
C GLU A 337 16.01 -0.43 -49.80
N ASP A 338 17.01 -0.12 -48.97
CA ASP A 338 18.42 0.05 -49.37
C ASP A 338 18.99 -1.25 -49.98
N GLN A 339 18.69 -2.41 -49.39
CA GLN A 339 19.10 -3.70 -49.95
C GLN A 339 18.49 -3.96 -51.33
N ARG A 340 17.22 -3.60 -51.53
CA ARG A 340 16.56 -3.73 -52.84
C ARG A 340 17.19 -2.80 -53.88
N ALA A 341 17.48 -1.56 -53.49
CA ALA A 341 18.16 -0.60 -54.36
C ALA A 341 19.54 -1.12 -54.78
N LEU A 342 20.34 -1.63 -53.84
CA LEU A 342 21.65 -2.22 -54.13
C LEU A 342 21.54 -3.44 -55.05
N SER A 343 20.58 -4.34 -54.83
CA SER A 343 20.36 -5.48 -55.74
C SER A 343 20.00 -5.04 -57.15
N TRP A 344 19.19 -3.99 -57.28
CA TRP A 344 18.82 -3.42 -58.58
C TRP A 344 20.04 -2.81 -59.29
N PHE A 345 20.87 -2.04 -58.58
CA PHE A 345 22.11 -1.49 -59.15
C PHE A 345 23.10 -2.59 -59.56
N ALA A 346 23.21 -3.66 -58.76
CA ALA A 346 24.06 -4.80 -59.09
C ALA A 346 23.59 -5.51 -60.36
N GLU A 347 22.27 -5.71 -60.52
CA GLU A 347 21.67 -6.29 -61.72
C GLU A 347 21.92 -5.42 -62.96
N GLN A 348 21.70 -4.10 -62.86
CA GLN A 348 22.00 -3.14 -63.93
C GLN A 348 23.47 -3.17 -64.36
N ASN A 349 24.40 -3.20 -63.41
CA ASN A 349 25.82 -3.30 -63.70
C ASN A 349 26.19 -4.63 -64.38
N SER A 350 25.56 -5.74 -63.96
CA SER A 350 25.74 -7.04 -64.60
C SER A 350 25.28 -7.00 -66.07
N ILE A 351 24.08 -6.47 -66.33
CA ILE A 351 23.53 -6.30 -67.68
C ILE A 351 24.48 -5.44 -68.52
N ARG A 352 24.87 -4.26 -68.03
CA ARG A 352 25.79 -3.36 -68.73
C ARG A 352 27.13 -4.03 -69.07
N ASN A 353 27.70 -4.80 -68.13
CA ASN A 353 28.95 -5.51 -68.36
C ASN A 353 28.80 -6.61 -69.41
N SER A 354 27.67 -7.34 -69.40
CA SER A 354 27.38 -8.36 -70.40
C SER A 354 27.25 -7.78 -71.81
N LEU A 355 26.52 -6.67 -71.96
CA LEU A 355 26.40 -5.94 -73.23
C LEU A 355 27.75 -5.40 -73.69
N THR A 356 28.55 -4.84 -72.78
CA THR A 356 29.90 -4.35 -73.12
C THR A 356 30.81 -5.48 -73.58
N ARG A 357 30.72 -6.66 -72.96
CA ARG A 357 31.47 -7.85 -73.38
C ARG A 357 31.01 -8.33 -74.76
N GLU A 358 29.70 -8.39 -74.99
CA GLU A 358 29.11 -8.77 -76.27
C GLU A 358 29.48 -7.78 -77.38
N LEU A 359 29.37 -6.47 -77.13
CA LEU A 359 29.80 -5.42 -78.05
C LEU A 359 31.28 -5.56 -78.39
N ASN A 360 32.15 -5.72 -77.39
CA ASN A 360 33.59 -5.94 -77.64
C ASN A 360 33.85 -7.20 -78.46
N HIS A 361 33.10 -8.26 -78.22
CA HIS A 361 33.19 -9.49 -79.00
C HIS A 361 32.77 -9.25 -80.46
N ARG A 362 31.67 -8.52 -80.68
CA ARG A 362 31.21 -8.14 -82.03
C ARG A 362 32.19 -7.24 -82.75
N VAL A 363 32.76 -6.23 -82.08
CA VAL A 363 33.78 -5.35 -82.64
C VAL A 363 35.02 -6.15 -83.08
N LYS A 364 35.51 -7.08 -82.23
CA LYS A 364 36.62 -7.96 -82.59
C LYS A 364 36.31 -8.82 -83.81
N ASN A 365 35.10 -9.38 -83.90
CA ASN A 365 34.67 -10.18 -85.06
C ASN A 365 34.63 -9.35 -86.34
N THR A 366 34.08 -8.14 -86.30
CA THR A 366 34.03 -7.24 -87.45
C THR A 366 35.43 -6.84 -87.91
N LEU A 367 36.34 -6.50 -86.99
CA LEU A 367 37.73 -6.18 -87.31
C LEU A 367 38.46 -7.36 -87.96
N ALA A 368 38.24 -8.58 -87.46
CA ALA A 368 38.80 -9.79 -88.05
C ALA A 368 38.29 -10.02 -89.49
N ASN A 369 36.99 -9.78 -89.74
CA ASN A 369 36.41 -9.86 -91.09
C ASN A 369 37.04 -8.83 -92.03
N VAL A 370 37.18 -7.58 -91.60
CA VAL A 370 37.82 -6.52 -92.40
C VAL A 370 39.28 -6.89 -92.72
N LEU A 371 40.04 -7.37 -91.73
CA LEU A 371 41.43 -7.80 -91.93
C LEU A 371 41.54 -8.99 -92.89
N SER A 372 40.58 -9.92 -92.84
CA SER A 372 40.49 -11.04 -93.77
C SER A 372 40.24 -10.57 -95.21
N ILE A 373 39.31 -9.63 -95.40
CA ILE A 373 39.05 -9.01 -96.71
C ILE A 373 40.32 -8.35 -97.25
N VAL A 374 41.00 -7.52 -96.43
CA VAL A 374 42.28 -6.89 -96.80
C VAL A 374 43.29 -7.93 -97.25
N THR A 375 43.47 -9.00 -96.48
CA THR A 375 44.45 -10.06 -96.78
C THR A 375 44.10 -10.83 -98.05
N LEU A 376 42.82 -11.16 -98.26
CA LEU A 376 42.37 -11.93 -99.42
C LEU A 376 42.42 -11.10 -100.71
N THR A 377 42.08 -9.81 -100.63
CA THR A 377 42.20 -8.87 -101.74
C THR A 377 43.68 -8.67 -102.10
N ARG A 378 44.57 -8.53 -101.10
CA ARG A 378 46.02 -8.41 -101.31
C ARG A 378 46.61 -9.61 -102.04
N ARG A 379 46.13 -10.83 -101.74
CA ARG A 379 46.63 -12.06 -102.38
C ARG A 379 46.22 -12.18 -103.86
N ARG A 380 45.15 -11.53 -104.30
CA ARG A 380 44.60 -11.69 -105.66
C ARG A 380 45.01 -10.56 -106.61
N ALA A 381 45.25 -9.35 -106.09
CA ALA A 381 45.63 -8.21 -106.91
C ALA A 381 47.10 -8.29 -107.38
N LYS A 382 47.36 -7.88 -108.61
CA LYS A 382 48.71 -7.83 -109.21
C LYS A 382 49.30 -6.41 -109.25
N THR A 383 48.47 -5.38 -109.07
CA THR A 383 48.88 -3.96 -108.99
C THR A 383 48.24 -3.25 -107.79
N LEU A 384 48.78 -2.09 -107.40
CA LEU A 384 48.26 -1.30 -106.28
C LEU A 384 46.85 -0.76 -106.55
N ASP A 385 46.56 -0.34 -107.78
CA ASP A 385 45.25 0.19 -108.17
C ASP A 385 44.18 -0.91 -108.15
N GLU A 386 44.49 -2.12 -108.66
CA GLU A 386 43.57 -3.27 -108.62
C GLU A 386 43.26 -3.72 -107.17
N PHE A 387 44.23 -3.57 -106.26
CA PHE A 387 44.02 -3.80 -104.83
C PHE A 387 43.12 -2.74 -104.19
N ALA A 388 43.36 -1.46 -104.47
CA ALA A 388 42.59 -0.34 -103.92
C ALA A 388 41.12 -0.40 -104.36
N ASP A 389 40.86 -0.57 -105.65
CA ASP A 389 39.50 -0.67 -106.21
C ASP A 389 38.77 -1.92 -105.68
N GLY A 390 39.47 -3.06 -105.63
CA GLY A 390 38.92 -4.31 -105.12
C GLY A 390 38.64 -4.28 -103.61
N LEU A 391 39.42 -3.53 -102.84
CA LEU A 391 39.22 -3.36 -101.40
C LEU A 391 38.05 -2.42 -101.11
N ASP A 392 38.00 -1.26 -101.77
CA ASP A 392 36.91 -0.28 -101.59
C ASP A 392 35.56 -0.88 -101.97
N GLY A 393 35.49 -1.59 -103.10
CA GLY A 393 34.27 -2.28 -103.54
C GLY A 393 33.78 -3.33 -102.54
N ARG A 394 34.69 -4.11 -101.94
CA ARG A 394 34.33 -5.14 -100.94
C ARG A 394 33.94 -4.56 -99.59
N ILE A 395 34.59 -3.48 -99.15
CA ILE A 395 34.20 -2.77 -97.92
C ILE A 395 32.83 -2.12 -98.09
N ARG A 396 32.55 -1.48 -99.24
CA ARG A 396 31.23 -0.93 -99.56
C ARG A 396 30.15 -2.00 -99.61
N ALA A 397 30.42 -3.14 -100.23
CA ALA A 397 29.49 -4.27 -100.25
C ALA A 397 29.22 -4.83 -98.84
N LEU A 398 30.25 -4.91 -97.99
CA LEU A 398 30.10 -5.34 -96.59
C LEU A 398 29.26 -4.35 -95.77
N SER A 399 29.50 -3.04 -95.92
CA SER A 399 28.70 -1.99 -95.29
C SER A 399 27.24 -2.06 -95.75
N ALA A 400 26.98 -2.15 -97.06
CA ALA A 400 25.63 -2.26 -97.61
C ALA A 400 24.90 -3.53 -97.11
N THR A 401 25.62 -4.64 -96.95
CA THR A 401 25.06 -5.87 -96.37
C THR A 401 24.75 -5.70 -94.88
N HIS A 402 25.62 -5.01 -94.12
CA HIS A 402 25.40 -4.72 -92.71
C HIS A 402 24.22 -3.76 -92.49
N ASP A 403 24.09 -2.74 -93.34
CA ASP A 403 22.99 -1.78 -93.31
C ASP A 403 21.65 -2.46 -93.64
N LEU A 404 21.62 -3.39 -94.60
CA LEU A 404 20.43 -4.18 -94.92
C LEU A 404 20.02 -5.12 -93.78
N LEU A 405 20.98 -5.78 -93.12
CA LEU A 405 20.73 -6.66 -91.97
C LEU A 405 20.27 -5.89 -90.74
N THR A 406 20.83 -4.70 -90.49
CA THR A 406 20.38 -3.83 -89.40
C THR A 406 19.04 -3.17 -89.69
N GLN A 407 18.68 -2.89 -90.96
CA GLN A 407 17.33 -2.43 -91.29
C GLN A 407 16.25 -3.52 -91.15
N SER A 408 16.58 -4.81 -91.37
CA SER A 408 15.60 -5.89 -91.20
C SER A 408 15.33 -6.26 -89.73
N ASP A 409 16.30 -6.05 -88.83
CA ASP A 409 16.17 -6.40 -87.40
C ASP A 409 15.34 -5.40 -86.57
N TRP A 410 14.95 -4.25 -87.15
CA TRP A 410 14.11 -3.23 -86.49
C TRP A 410 12.70 -3.09 -87.09
N GLY A 411 12.28 -4.06 -87.90
CA GLY A 411 11.00 -4.09 -88.60
C GLY A 411 10.04 -5.18 -88.11
N THR A 412 9.75 -5.24 -86.81
CA THR A 412 8.48 -5.74 -86.23
C THR A 412 8.27 -5.18 -84.84
#